data_AF-A0A3D5Z5G0-F1
#
_entry.id   AF-A0A3D5Z5G0-F1
#
_cell.length_a   1.000
_cell.length_b   1.000
_cell.length_c   1.000
_cell.angle_alpha   90.00
_cell.angle_beta   90.00
_cell.angle_gamma   90.00
#
_symmetry.space_group_name_H-M   'P 1'
#
loop_
_entity.id
_entity.type
_entity.pdbx_description
1 polymer ?
#
loop_
_entity_poly.entity_id
_entity_poly.type
_entity_poly.pdbx_seq_one_letter_code
_entity_poly.pdbx_strand_id
1 'polypeptide(L)' 'MRTENIMKYKSLIYALTFFLSMFALSGVNFDKFMKRNKPIEARVIVFILAFAASYLVTNFIVDFIS' A
#
# COMPACT_ATOMS: atom_id res chain seq x y z
N MET A 1 2.76 -1.91 27.99
CA MET A 1 3.26 -3.19 27.45
C MET A 1 2.34 -3.79 26.37
N ARG A 2 1.03 -4.02 26.60
CA ARG A 2 0.14 -4.63 25.57
C ARG A 2 -0.03 -3.78 24.29
N THR A 3 -0.20 -2.48 24.42
CA THR A 3 -0.35 -1.53 23.30
C THR A 3 0.93 -1.36 22.47
N GLU A 4 2.10 -1.46 23.09
CA GLU A 4 3.38 -1.34 22.39
C GLU A 4 3.62 -2.51 21.42
N ASN A 5 3.23 -3.72 21.84
CA ASN A 5 3.30 -4.90 20.97
C ASN A 5 2.34 -4.77 19.77
N ILE A 6 1.11 -4.29 19.99
CA ILE A 6 0.13 -4.07 18.91
C ILE A 6 0.67 -3.06 17.89
N MET A 7 1.27 -1.96 18.35
CA MET A 7 1.89 -0.96 17.47
C MET A 7 3.07 -1.54 16.66
N LYS A 8 3.91 -2.38 17.27
CA LYS A 8 5.01 -3.07 16.57
C LYS A 8 4.50 -4.02 15.48
N TYR A 9 3.50 -4.85 15.78
CA TYR A 9 2.91 -5.77 14.78
C TYR A 9 2.22 -5.01 13.65
N LYS A 10 1.50 -3.93 13.97
CA LYS A 10 0.83 -3.09 12.98
C LYS A 10 1.83 -2.50 11.97
N SER A 11 2.98 -2.02 12.43
CA SER A 11 4.06 -1.53 11.54
C SER A 11 4.63 -2.63 10.62
N LEU A 12 4.79 -3.86 11.11
CA LEU A 12 5.22 -5.00 10.27
C LEU A 12 4.18 -5.34 9.20
N ILE A 13 2.88 -5.31 9.55
CA ILE A 13 1.79 -5.55 8.61
C ILE A 13 1.79 -4.46 7.53
N TYR A 14 1.92 -3.18 7.90
CA TYR A 14 2.03 -2.07 6.94
C TYR A 14 3.14 -2.27 5.90
N ALA A 15 4.32 -2.72 6.34
CA ALA A 15 5.43 -2.97 5.43
C ALA A 15 5.10 -4.12 4.45
N LEU A 16 4.57 -5.23 4.97
CA LEU A 16 4.17 -6.39 4.15
C LEU A 16 3.07 -6.02 3.14
N THR A 17 2.02 -5.34 3.59
CA THR A 17 0.89 -4.93 2.74
C THR A 17 1.29 -3.86 1.73
N PHE A 18 2.31 -3.03 2.02
CA PHE A 18 2.85 -2.08 1.05
C PHE A 18 3.53 -2.79 -0.11
N PHE A 19 4.41 -3.76 0.15
CA PHE A 19 5.03 -4.55 -0.92
C PHE A 19 3.99 -5.37 -1.69
N LEU A 20 3.00 -5.93 -1.01
CA LEU A 20 1.88 -6.61 -1.66
C LEU A 20 1.07 -5.65 -2.56
N SER A 21 0.80 -4.43 -2.10
CA SER A 21 0.08 -3.41 -2.87
C SER A 21 0.89 -2.97 -4.09
N MET A 22 2.20 -2.74 -3.94
CA MET A 22 3.10 -2.44 -5.05
C MET A 22 3.10 -3.56 -6.09
N PHE A 23 3.21 -4.82 -5.64
CA PHE A 23 3.13 -5.99 -6.52
C PHE A 23 1.78 -6.08 -7.24
N ALA A 24 0.66 -5.91 -6.54
CA ALA A 24 -0.67 -5.94 -7.15
C ALA A 24 -0.85 -4.81 -8.18
N LEU A 25 -0.43 -3.58 -7.85
CA LEU A 25 -0.49 -2.44 -8.76
C LEU A 25 0.42 -2.65 -9.98
N SER A 26 1.55 -3.35 -9.86
CA SER A 26 2.39 -3.67 -11.02
C SER A 26 1.67 -4.45 -12.13
N GLY A 27 0.58 -5.15 -11.80
CA GLY A 27 -0.28 -5.84 -12.78
C GLY A 27 -1.24 -4.92 -13.54
N VAL A 28 -1.35 -3.65 -13.16
CA VAL A 28 -2.25 -2.67 -13.79
C VAL A 28 -1.52 -1.94 -14.93
N ASN A 29 -2.18 -1.86 -16.09
CA ASN A 29 -1.66 -1.10 -17.23
C ASN A 29 -1.90 0.41 -17.04
N PHE A 30 -1.02 1.08 -16.31
CA PHE A 30 -1.10 2.53 -16.06
C PHE A 30 -0.87 3.39 -17.31
N ASP A 31 -0.18 2.88 -18.33
CA ASP A 31 0.09 3.64 -19.56
C ASP A 31 -1.20 4.04 -20.29
N LYS A 32 -2.27 3.25 -20.15
CA LYS A 32 -3.60 3.57 -20.69
C LYS A 32 -4.32 4.68 -19.93
N PHE A 33 -4.02 4.88 -18.65
CA PHE A 33 -4.67 5.86 -17.79
C PHE A 33 -3.90 7.19 -17.74
N MET A 34 -2.58 7.14 -17.96
CA MET A 34 -1.70 8.29 -17.79
C MET A 34 -1.57 9.15 -19.05
N LYS A 35 -1.29 10.45 -18.84
CA LYS A 35 -0.94 11.36 -19.95
C LYS A 35 0.40 10.95 -20.57
N ARG A 36 0.53 11.13 -21.89
CA ARG A 36 1.78 10.90 -22.61
C ARG A 36 2.92 11.78 -22.06
N ASN A 37 4.15 11.26 -22.10
CA ASN A 37 5.38 11.93 -21.66
C ASN A 37 5.40 12.34 -20.17
N LYS A 38 4.68 11.59 -19.31
CA LYS A 38 4.59 11.86 -17.86
C LYS A 38 4.96 10.63 -16.99
N PRO A 39 6.15 10.03 -17.18
CA PRO A 39 6.52 8.79 -16.51
C PRO A 39 6.77 8.94 -15.00
N ILE A 40 7.23 10.12 -14.56
CA ILE A 40 7.48 10.38 -13.14
C ILE A 40 6.16 10.49 -12.40
N GLU A 41 5.21 11.26 -12.95
CA GLU A 41 3.88 11.44 -12.38
C GLU A 41 3.14 10.09 -12.30
N ALA A 42 3.26 9.24 -13.33
CA ALA A 42 2.73 7.88 -13.30
C ALA A 42 3.26 7.07 -12.11
N ARG A 43 4.59 7.05 -11.92
CA ARG A 43 5.23 6.34 -10.80
C ARG A 43 4.79 6.88 -9.45
N VAL A 44 4.72 8.21 -9.30
CA VAL A 44 4.26 8.86 -8.05
C VAL A 44 2.83 8.43 -7.72
N ILE A 45 1.94 8.36 -8.71
CA ILE A 45 0.57 7.87 -8.50
C ILE A 45 0.58 6.41 -8.03
N VAL A 46 1.37 5.54 -8.66
CA VAL A 46 1.49 4.14 -8.22
C VAL A 46 1.94 4.05 -6.76
N PHE A 47 2.95 4.83 -6.36
CA PHE A 47 3.40 4.87 -4.97
C PHE A 47 2.31 5.35 -4.02
N ILE A 48 1.59 6.43 -4.35
CA ILE A 48 0.49 6.95 -3.53
C ILE A 48 -0.61 5.90 -3.38
N LEU A 49 -0.99 5.23 -4.47
CA LEU A 49 -1.97 4.15 -4.45
C LEU A 49 -1.50 2.97 -3.60
N ALA A 50 -0.22 2.61 -3.67
CA ALA A 50 0.34 1.54 -2.84
C ALA A 50 0.30 1.88 -1.35
N PHE A 51 0.62 3.13 -0.97
CA PHE A 51 0.49 3.57 0.42
C PHE A 51 -0.96 3.57 0.89
N ALA A 52 -1.89 4.10 0.08
CA ALA A 52 -3.31 4.12 0.39
C ALA A 52 -3.88 2.70 0.55
N ALA A 53 -3.60 1.81 -0.40
CA ALA A 53 -4.03 0.41 -0.35
C ALA A 53 -3.42 -0.32 0.85
N SER A 54 -2.12 -0.14 1.11
CA SER A 54 -1.46 -0.71 2.29
C SER A 54 -2.14 -0.30 3.59
N TYR A 55 -2.54 0.97 3.71
CA TYR A 55 -3.25 1.46 4.87
C TYR A 55 -4.63 0.84 5.02
N LEU A 56 -5.42 0.78 3.95
CA LEU A 56 -6.74 0.16 4.00
C LEU A 56 -6.67 -1.33 4.36
N VAL A 57 -5.76 -2.07 3.72
CA VAL A 57 -5.58 -3.51 3.97
C VAL A 57 -5.04 -3.77 5.38
N THR A 58 -4.08 -2.98 5.85
CA THR A 58 -3.56 -3.13 7.21
C THR A 58 -4.63 -2.89 8.25
N ASN A 59 -5.41 -1.81 8.13
CA ASN A 59 -6.46 -1.53 9.11
C ASN A 59 -7.55 -2.61 9.03
N PHE A 60 -7.94 -3.06 7.84
CA PHE A 60 -8.84 -4.20 7.70
C PHE A 60 -8.33 -5.45 8.44
N ILE A 61 -7.06 -5.84 8.25
CA ILE A 61 -6.46 -7.00 8.91
C ILE A 61 -6.42 -6.81 10.43
N VAL A 62 -5.98 -5.64 10.90
CA VAL A 62 -5.86 -5.35 12.32
C VAL A 62 -7.23 -5.35 12.99
N ASP A 63 -8.20 -4.67 12.41
CA ASP A 63 -9.56 -4.56 12.94
C ASP A 63 -10.28 -5.93 12.91
N PHE A 64 -9.94 -6.80 11.95
CA PHE A 64 -10.47 -8.17 11.88
C PHE A 64 -9.90 -9.10 12.96
N ILE A 65 -8.65 -8.88 13.37
CA ILE A 65 -7.94 -9.73 14.34
C ILE A 65 -8.12 -9.22 15.78
N SER A 66 -8.32 -7.91 15.99
CA SER A 66 -8.42 -7.26 17.30
C SER A 66 -9.79 -7.40 17.93
#